data_AF-A0A060CEF8-F1
#
_entry.id   AF-A0A060CEF8-F1
#
_cell.length_a   1.000
_cell.length_b   1.000
_cell.length_c   1.000
_cell.angle_alpha   90.00
_cell.angle_beta   90.00
_cell.angle_gamma   90.00
#
_symmetry.space_group_name_H-M   'P 1'
#
loop_
_entity.id
_entity.type
_entity.pdbx_description
1 polymer ?
#
loop_
_entity_poly.entity_id
_entity_poly.type
_entity_poly.pdbx_seq_one_letter_code
_entity_poly.pdbx_strand_id
1 'polypeptide(L)'
;MWIYPEPDARAPSVRSTSDVREAVAFAEAGETVLLELRPEAISNGIALGFTPVFWNTAWTRGQAPHTLGLLHDPGHPLFAQFPTDGATNWQWWSALHGARPMVLDDLPGELRPTIQVVDTWFESRRLGAL
;
A
#
# COMPACT_ATOMS: atom_id res chain seq x y z
N MET A 1 -3.08 0.60 24.21
CA MET A 1 -2.16 1.74 24.01
C MET A 1 -0.99 1.24 23.20
N TRP A 2 -0.74 1.85 22.03
CA TRP A 2 0.41 1.50 21.19
C TRP A 2 1.59 2.38 21.57
N ILE A 3 2.79 1.79 21.59
CA ILE A 3 4.04 2.47 21.91
C ILE A 3 4.96 2.23 20.72
N TYR A 4 5.43 3.30 20.10
CA TYR A 4 6.43 3.22 19.04
C TYR A 4 7.83 3.33 19.65
N PRO A 5 8.80 2.55 19.16
CA PRO A 5 10.19 2.72 19.56
C PRO A 5 10.72 4.08 19.07
N GLU A 6 11.72 4.61 19.78
CA GLU A 6 12.47 5.76 19.27
C GLU A 6 13.15 5.37 17.93
N PRO A 7 13.09 6.23 16.90
CA PRO A 7 13.71 5.92 15.63
C PRO A 7 15.23 5.77 15.78
N ASP A 8 15.78 4.68 15.24
CA ASP A 8 17.22 4.49 15.17
C ASP A 8 17.81 5.47 14.15
N ALA A 9 18.76 6.30 14.58
CA ALA A 9 19.39 7.32 13.74
C ALA A 9 20.32 6.72 12.66
N ARG A 10 20.63 5.41 12.71
CA ARG A 10 21.41 4.71 11.69
C ARG A 10 20.49 4.05 10.65
N ALA A 11 19.90 4.86 9.79
CA ALA A 11 19.38 4.34 8.53
C ALA A 11 20.57 4.00 7.60
N PRO A 12 20.57 2.85 6.91
CA PRO A 12 21.53 2.62 5.82
C PRO A 12 21.38 3.73 4.76
N SER A 13 22.44 3.99 3.99
CA SER A 13 22.38 4.96 2.89
C SER A 13 21.43 4.44 1.79
N VAL A 14 20.18 4.87 1.84
CA VAL A 14 19.14 4.55 0.84
C VAL A 14 18.90 5.78 -0.01
N ARG A 15 18.93 5.62 -1.34
CA ARG A 15 18.50 6.66 -2.27
C ARG A 15 16.98 6.64 -2.33
N SER A 16 16.32 7.75 -2.01
CA SER A 16 14.89 7.93 -2.27
C SER A 16 14.68 8.70 -3.58
N THR A 17 13.70 8.27 -4.38
CA THR A 17 13.17 9.03 -5.52
C THR A 17 11.71 8.68 -5.74
N SER A 18 10.98 9.55 -6.45
CA SER A 18 9.62 9.29 -6.93
C SER A 18 9.57 9.04 -8.45
N ASP A 19 10.73 9.11 -9.12
CA ASP A 19 10.86 8.83 -10.56
C ASP A 19 11.29 7.38 -10.79
N VAL A 20 10.50 6.64 -11.56
CA VAL A 20 10.74 5.22 -11.85
C VAL A 20 12.04 5.01 -12.63
N ARG A 21 12.40 5.92 -13.54
CA ARG A 21 13.61 5.78 -14.36
C ARG A 21 14.85 6.01 -13.53
N GLU A 22 14.83 6.99 -12.63
CA GLU A 22 15.90 7.18 -11.65
C GLU A 22 16.04 5.97 -10.73
N ALA A 23 14.91 5.43 -10.24
CA ALA A 23 14.94 4.28 -9.35
C ALA A 23 15.56 3.05 -10.02
N VAL A 24 15.20 2.80 -11.29
CA VAL A 24 15.80 1.73 -12.10
C VAL A 24 17.29 1.98 -12.31
N ALA A 25 17.69 3.21 -12.66
CA ALA A 25 19.11 3.54 -12.88
C ALA A 25 19.96 3.34 -11.61
N PHE A 26 19.48 3.74 -10.43
CA PHE A 26 20.16 3.49 -9.16
C PHE A 26 20.27 2.00 -8.85
N ALA A 27 19.19 1.24 -9.08
CA ALA A 27 19.20 -0.21 -8.87
C ALA A 27 20.17 -0.93 -9.81
N GLU A 28 20.22 -0.56 -11.09
CA GLU A 28 21.16 -1.11 -12.08
C GLU A 28 22.63 -0.77 -11.74
N ALA A 29 22.87 0.36 -11.07
CA ALA A 29 24.17 0.74 -10.54
C ALA A 29 24.56 -0.01 -9.24
N GLY A 30 23.68 -0.87 -8.71
CA GLY A 30 23.89 -1.62 -7.47
C GLY A 30 23.65 -0.82 -6.19
N GLU A 31 23.01 0.35 -6.27
CA GLU A 31 22.63 1.14 -5.11
C GLU A 31 21.37 0.57 -4.43
N THR A 32 21.22 0.82 -3.12
CA THR A 32 19.96 0.57 -2.42
C THR A 32 19.01 1.74 -2.65
N VAL A 33 17.85 1.48 -3.24
CA VAL A 33 16.88 2.50 -3.64
C VAL A 33 15.51 2.24 -3.03
N LEU A 34 14.86 3.32 -2.59
CA LEU A 34 13.46 3.39 -2.21
C LEU A 34 12.72 4.21 -3.25
N LEU A 35 11.75 3.59 -3.93
CA LEU A 35 10.85 4.28 -4.85
C LEU A 35 9.57 4.66 -4.10
N GLU A 36 9.33 5.97 -3.94
CA GLU A 36 8.17 6.53 -3.26
C GLU A 36 7.22 7.13 -4.31
N LEU A 37 6.30 6.30 -4.82
CA LEU A 37 5.31 6.78 -5.77
C LEU A 37 4.31 7.70 -5.07
N ARG A 38 4.16 8.91 -5.61
CA ARG A 38 3.09 9.81 -5.17
C ARG A 38 1.73 9.25 -5.63
N PRO A 39 0.65 9.39 -4.84
CA PRO A 39 -0.67 8.92 -5.23
C PRO A 39 -1.12 9.40 -6.62
N GLU A 40 -0.75 10.61 -7.03
CA GLU A 40 -1.11 11.17 -8.34
C GLU A 40 -0.45 10.43 -9.52
N ALA A 41 0.66 9.73 -9.29
CA ALA A 41 1.29 8.89 -10.30
C ALA A 41 0.54 7.56 -10.52
N ILE A 42 -0.35 7.18 -9.60
CA ILE A 42 -1.14 5.96 -9.67
C ILE A 42 -2.47 6.26 -10.39
N SER A 43 -2.48 6.00 -11.70
CA SER A 43 -3.62 6.29 -12.57
C SER A 43 -4.72 5.22 -12.46
N ASN A 44 -5.57 5.33 -11.44
CA ASN A 44 -6.85 4.63 -11.38
C ASN A 44 -7.89 5.42 -10.54
N GLY A 45 -9.15 5.02 -10.66
CA GLY A 45 -10.29 5.62 -9.94
C GLY A 45 -10.67 4.90 -8.64
N ILE A 46 -9.76 4.10 -8.05
CA ILE A 46 -10.07 3.30 -6.86
C ILE A 46 -9.84 4.16 -5.62
N ALA A 47 -10.92 4.46 -4.90
CA ALA A 47 -10.86 5.14 -3.62
C ALA A 47 -10.55 4.11 -2.52
N LEU A 48 -9.31 4.07 -2.06
CA LEU A 48 -8.93 3.27 -0.89
C LEU A 48 -9.54 3.87 0.38
N GLY A 49 -10.13 3.02 1.22
CA GLY A 49 -10.78 3.44 2.45
C GLY A 49 -10.16 2.79 3.67
N PHE A 50 -10.20 3.51 4.79
CA PHE A 50 -9.97 2.91 6.09
C PHE A 50 -11.10 1.93 6.47
N THR A 51 -12.34 2.29 6.15
CA THR A 51 -13.51 1.44 6.32
C THR A 51 -13.77 0.61 5.07
N PRO A 52 -14.42 -0.56 5.18
CA PRO A 52 -14.86 -1.31 4.02
C PRO A 52 -15.90 -0.54 3.20
N VAL A 53 -16.01 -0.91 1.92
CA VAL A 53 -17.07 -0.48 1.01
C VAL A 53 -18.46 -0.80 1.58
N PHE A 54 -19.45 0.02 1.24
CA PHE A 54 -20.85 -0.27 1.57
C PHE A 54 -21.36 -1.50 0.80
N TRP A 55 -22.27 -2.25 1.40
CA TRP A 55 -22.74 -3.54 0.86
C TRP A 55 -23.37 -3.45 -0.55
N ASN A 56 -23.88 -2.28 -0.96
CA ASN A 56 -24.46 -2.06 -2.28
C ASN A 56 -23.95 -0.76 -2.91
N THR A 57 -22.90 -0.87 -3.71
CA THR A 57 -22.36 0.24 -4.50
C THR A 57 -23.19 0.57 -5.74
N ALA A 58 -23.96 -0.38 -6.27
CA ALA A 58 -24.79 -0.17 -7.45
C ALA A 58 -25.87 0.91 -7.21
N TRP A 59 -26.48 0.91 -6.02
CA TRP A 59 -27.52 1.87 -5.65
C TRP A 59 -26.98 3.20 -5.14
N THR A 60 -25.68 3.27 -4.79
CA THR A 60 -24.99 4.49 -4.38
C THR A 60 -24.13 5.08 -5.50
N ARG A 61 -24.27 4.58 -6.74
CA ARG A 61 -23.52 5.02 -7.93
C ARG A 61 -22.00 4.91 -7.73
N GLY A 62 -21.55 3.82 -7.12
CA GLY A 62 -20.13 3.58 -6.86
C GLY A 62 -19.58 4.51 -5.77
N GLN A 63 -20.32 4.72 -4.69
CA GLN A 63 -19.84 5.56 -3.58
C GLN A 63 -18.60 4.96 -2.91
N ALA A 64 -17.58 5.80 -2.72
CA ALA A 64 -16.37 5.45 -1.99
C ALA A 64 -16.64 5.08 -0.52
N PRO A 65 -15.80 4.24 0.10
CA PRO A 65 -14.58 3.62 -0.47
C PRO A 65 -14.87 2.41 -1.37
N HIS A 66 -13.90 2.02 -2.19
CA HIS A 66 -14.01 0.94 -3.19
C HIS A 66 -13.21 -0.32 -2.79
N THR A 67 -12.93 -0.51 -1.50
CA THR A 67 -12.07 -1.59 -1.00
C THR A 67 -12.61 -2.11 0.33
N LEU A 68 -12.21 -3.31 0.74
CA LEU A 68 -12.64 -3.94 1.99
C LEU A 68 -11.64 -3.79 3.15
N GLY A 69 -10.43 -3.32 2.85
CA GLY A 69 -9.35 -3.13 3.81
C GLY A 69 -8.03 -3.70 3.30
N LEU A 70 -7.11 -3.92 4.23
CA LEU A 70 -5.76 -4.42 4.01
C LEU A 70 -5.63 -5.83 4.59
N LEU A 71 -4.76 -6.61 3.97
CA LEU A 71 -4.28 -7.90 4.44
C LEU A 71 -2.75 -7.95 4.30
N HIS A 72 -2.05 -8.37 5.35
CA HIS A 72 -0.60 -8.52 5.34
C HIS A 72 -0.18 -9.54 6.41
N ASP A 73 1.07 -10.01 6.34
CA ASP A 73 1.66 -10.83 7.40
C ASP A 73 2.22 -9.90 8.49
N PRO A 74 1.66 -9.88 9.73
CA PRO A 74 2.19 -9.06 10.81
C PRO A 74 3.59 -9.51 11.28
N GLY A 75 4.02 -10.73 10.94
CA GLY A 75 5.37 -11.23 11.20
C GLY A 75 6.42 -10.78 10.18
N HIS A 76 6.02 -10.08 9.11
CA HIS A 76 6.95 -9.61 8.08
C HIS A 76 7.94 -8.58 8.66
N PRO A 77 9.26 -8.64 8.34
CA PRO A 77 10.27 -7.73 8.92
C PRO A 77 9.98 -6.24 8.76
N LEU A 78 9.28 -5.84 7.70
CA LEU A 78 8.79 -4.47 7.48
C LEU A 78 8.00 -3.92 8.67
N PHE A 79 7.24 -4.78 9.36
CA PHE A 79 6.38 -4.38 10.47
C PHE A 79 7.02 -4.58 11.85
N ALA A 80 8.31 -4.92 11.93
CA ALA A 80 8.99 -5.17 13.20
C ALA A 80 8.90 -3.99 14.19
N GLN A 81 8.75 -2.76 13.67
CA GLN A 81 8.58 -1.54 14.47
C GLN A 81 7.22 -0.87 14.26
N PHE A 82 6.30 -1.52 13.54
CA PHE A 82 4.96 -1.01 13.25
C PHE A 82 3.92 -1.98 13.85
N PRO A 83 3.23 -1.60 14.95
CA PRO A 83 2.33 -2.54 15.62
C PRO A 83 1.11 -2.79 14.74
N THR A 84 0.92 -4.02 14.27
CA THR A 84 -0.18 -4.38 13.37
C THR A 84 -0.59 -5.83 13.56
N ASP A 85 -1.85 -6.14 13.23
CA ASP A 85 -2.49 -7.44 13.52
C ASP A 85 -2.80 -8.24 12.24
N GLY A 86 -2.21 -7.85 11.09
CA GLY A 86 -2.39 -8.52 9.80
C GLY A 86 -3.59 -8.04 8.97
N ALA A 87 -4.42 -7.16 9.54
CA ALA A 87 -5.55 -6.53 8.85
C ALA A 87 -5.61 -5.03 9.15
N THR A 88 -6.47 -4.29 8.44
CA THR A 88 -6.70 -2.87 8.74
C THR A 88 -7.16 -2.68 10.18
N ASN A 89 -6.42 -1.86 10.92
CA ASN A 89 -6.77 -1.36 12.25
C ASN A 89 -6.40 0.13 12.32
N TRP A 90 -6.62 0.78 13.46
CA TRP A 90 -6.39 2.22 13.63
C TRP A 90 -4.96 2.70 13.34
N GLN A 91 -3.95 1.83 13.36
CA GLN A 91 -2.57 2.16 13.02
C GLN A 91 -2.43 2.59 11.56
N TRP A 92 -3.32 2.07 10.71
CA TRP A 92 -3.37 2.35 9.29
C TRP A 92 -4.12 3.64 8.94
N TRP A 93 -4.77 4.30 9.92
CA TRP A 93 -5.57 5.50 9.65
C TRP A 93 -4.77 6.54 8.87
N SER A 94 -3.63 6.97 9.39
CA SER A 94 -2.82 8.01 8.72
C SER A 94 -2.25 7.55 7.39
N ALA A 95 -1.81 6.29 7.29
CA ALA A 95 -1.20 5.76 6.06
C ALA A 95 -2.21 5.62 4.92
N LEU A 96 -3.46 5.30 5.24
CA LEU A 96 -4.53 5.13 4.24
C LEU A 96 -5.13 6.46 3.77
N HIS A 97 -4.96 7.54 4.53
CA HIS A 97 -5.50 8.86 4.14
C HIS A 97 -4.71 9.43 2.96
N GLY A 98 -5.37 9.54 1.81
CA GLY A 98 -4.76 10.07 0.58
C GLY A 98 -3.97 9.04 -0.23
N ALA A 99 -3.83 7.81 0.27
CA ALA A 99 -3.20 6.73 -0.46
C ALA A 99 -4.07 6.23 -1.63
N ARG A 100 -3.43 5.65 -2.63
CA ARG A 100 -4.10 4.97 -3.75
C ARG A 100 -3.55 3.56 -3.91
N PRO A 101 -4.42 2.56 -4.16
CA PRO A 101 -3.95 1.21 -4.40
C PRO A 101 -3.41 1.11 -5.83
N MET A 102 -2.35 0.33 -6.02
CA MET A 102 -1.86 -0.04 -7.34
C MET A 102 -2.63 -1.26 -7.86
N VAL A 103 -3.04 -1.23 -9.13
CA VAL A 103 -3.58 -2.40 -9.82
C VAL A 103 -2.41 -3.24 -10.32
N LEU A 104 -2.41 -4.53 -10.01
CA LEU A 104 -1.31 -5.46 -10.27
C LEU A 104 -1.66 -6.51 -11.33
N ASP A 105 -2.83 -6.40 -11.96
CA ASP A 105 -3.35 -7.41 -12.91
C ASP A 105 -2.41 -7.62 -14.10
N ASP A 106 -1.78 -6.54 -14.59
CA ASP A 106 -0.84 -6.58 -15.72
C ASP A 106 0.62 -6.87 -15.29
N LEU A 107 0.88 -7.06 -13.99
CA LEU A 107 2.19 -7.43 -13.46
C LEU A 107 2.33 -8.95 -13.34
N PRO A 108 3.57 -9.49 -13.25
CA PRO A 108 3.81 -10.92 -13.12
C PRO A 108 2.88 -11.61 -12.11
N GLY A 109 2.37 -12.78 -12.48
CA GLY A 109 1.37 -13.52 -11.70
C GLY A 109 1.89 -13.99 -10.35
N GLU A 110 3.21 -14.07 -10.19
CA GLU A 110 3.93 -14.45 -8.97
C GLU A 110 4.13 -13.26 -8.03
N LEU A 111 4.00 -12.02 -8.52
CA LEU A 111 4.14 -10.83 -7.69
C LEU A 111 3.04 -10.81 -6.62
N ARG A 112 3.46 -10.76 -5.37
CA ARG A 112 2.60 -10.62 -4.19
C ARG A 112 2.99 -9.32 -3.49
N PRO A 113 2.05 -8.38 -3.29
CA PRO A 113 2.35 -7.19 -2.52
C PRO A 113 2.54 -7.57 -1.04
N THR A 114 3.45 -6.89 -0.36
CA THR A 114 3.63 -7.05 1.09
C THR A 114 2.37 -6.64 1.86
N ILE A 115 1.66 -5.62 1.35
CA ILE A 115 0.36 -5.17 1.83
C ILE A 115 -0.65 -5.34 0.70
N GLN A 116 -1.51 -6.35 0.83
CA GLN A 116 -2.59 -6.63 -0.11
C GLN A 116 -3.78 -5.74 0.22
N VAL A 117 -4.24 -4.95 -0.75
CA VAL A 117 -5.53 -4.27 -0.65
C VAL A 117 -6.60 -5.25 -1.11
N VAL A 118 -7.63 -5.45 -0.31
CA VAL A 118 -8.75 -6.33 -0.64
C VAL A 118 -9.76 -5.53 -1.45
N ASP A 119 -9.91 -5.88 -2.72
CA ASP A 119 -10.90 -5.25 -3.60
C ASP A 119 -12.32 -5.73 -3.27
N THR A 120 -13.33 -5.07 -3.85
CA THR A 120 -14.71 -5.51 -3.76
C THR A 120 -14.92 -6.85 -4.47
N TRP A 121 -15.87 -7.65 -4.01
CA TRP A 121 -16.28 -8.89 -4.68
C TRP A 121 -16.88 -8.67 -6.08
N PHE A 122 -17.23 -7.44 -6.45
CA PHE A 122 -17.73 -7.11 -7.78
C PHE A 122 -16.61 -7.03 -8.82
N GLU A 123 -15.49 -6.40 -8.46
CA GLU A 123 -14.37 -6.15 -9.39
C GLU A 123 -13.25 -7.19 -9.22
N SER A 124 -12.95 -7.59 -7.98
CA SER A 124 -11.96 -8.61 -7.62
C SER A 124 -10.57 -8.44 -8.28
N ARG A 125 -10.10 -7.19 -8.44
CA ARG A 125 -8.78 -6.88 -9.02
C ARG A 125 -7.66 -7.24 -8.04
N ARG A 126 -6.47 -7.57 -8.56
CA ARG A 126 -5.27 -7.71 -7.72
C ARG A 126 -4.77 -6.32 -7.35
N LEU A 127 -4.92 -5.94 -6.09
CA LEU A 127 -4.51 -4.62 -5.60
C LEU A 127 -3.36 -4.68 -4.58
N GLY A 128 -2.41 -3.77 -4.66
CA GLY A 128 -1.35 -3.60 -3.66
C GLY A 128 -1.32 -2.19 -3.09
N ALA A 129 -0.85 -2.04 -1.86
CA ALA A 129 -0.48 -0.75 -1.27
C ALA A 129 1.00 -0.78 -0.86
N LEU A 130 1.72 0.29 -1.18
CA LEU A 130 3.06 0.61 -0.70
C LEU A 130 3.17 2.14 -0.64
#